data_AF-A0A850UBC4-F1
#
_entry.id   AF-A0A850UBC4-F1
#
_cell.length_a   1.000
_cell.length_b   1.000
_cell.length_c   1.000
_cell.angle_alpha   90.00
_cell.angle_beta   90.00
_cell.angle_gamma   90.00
#
_symmetry.space_group_name_H-M   'P 1'
#
loop_
_entity.id
_entity.type
_entity.pdbx_description
1 polymer ?
#
loop_
_entity_poly.entity_id
_entity_poly.type
_entity_poly.pdbx_seq_one_letter_code
_entity_poly.pdbx_strand_id
1 'polypeptide(L)'
;VESSEAAELLLFQLAIENANTDCRRAIDPIRNQAKTLNDLIRACQNMGSEQHKADMLATALAQQLAVDRAATKCFSCGQEGHVKKGCPKARRRGRGQGGEGRQPAQLCPRCQKGYHWGNQCRSKFDKQGNPLPKNTSGNGRRGARSGAPRIHNRTQPPPAQS
;
A
#
# COMPACT_ATOMS: atom_id res chain seq x y z
N VAL A 1 -26.84 -56.42 -7.93
CA VAL A 1 -26.73 -54.94 -7.93
C VAL A 1 -26.42 -54.41 -6.53
N GLU A 2 -27.13 -54.89 -5.48
CA GLU A 2 -26.87 -54.61 -4.04
C GLU A 2 -25.40 -54.72 -3.58
N SER A 3 -24.63 -55.68 -4.12
CA SER A 3 -23.23 -55.89 -3.72
C SER A 3 -22.26 -54.78 -4.16
N SER A 4 -22.61 -53.96 -5.17
CA SER A 4 -21.72 -52.93 -5.70
C SER A 4 -21.76 -51.65 -4.85
N GLU A 5 -22.96 -51.25 -4.41
CA GLU A 5 -23.17 -50.03 -3.64
C GLU A 5 -22.70 -50.20 -2.19
N ALA A 6 -22.96 -51.36 -1.60
CA ALA A 6 -22.39 -51.74 -0.30
C ALA A 6 -20.85 -51.78 -0.35
N ALA A 7 -20.26 -52.30 -1.43
CA ALA A 7 -18.81 -52.30 -1.61
C ALA A 7 -18.25 -50.88 -1.73
N GLU A 8 -18.92 -49.99 -2.45
CA GLU A 8 -18.49 -48.59 -2.59
C GLU A 8 -18.57 -47.82 -1.26
N LEU A 9 -19.64 -48.00 -0.48
CA LEU A 9 -19.76 -47.43 0.87
C LEU A 9 -18.67 -47.93 1.82
N LEU A 10 -18.34 -49.23 1.76
CA LEU A 10 -17.24 -49.82 2.53
C LEU A 10 -15.89 -49.22 2.11
N LEU A 11 -15.65 -49.03 0.82
CA LEU A 11 -14.43 -48.40 0.30
C LEU A 11 -14.28 -46.96 0.78
N PHE A 12 -15.37 -46.18 0.82
CA PHE A 12 -15.34 -44.82 1.35
C PHE A 12 -14.96 -44.80 2.82
N GLN A 13 -15.58 -45.66 3.64
CA GLN A 13 -15.31 -45.71 5.06
C GLN A 13 -13.85 -46.09 5.32
N LEU A 14 -13.35 -47.12 4.62
CA LEU A 14 -11.95 -47.54 4.71
C LEU A 14 -10.98 -46.42 4.29
N ALA A 15 -11.30 -45.66 3.23
CA ALA A 15 -10.45 -44.56 2.78
C ALA A 15 -10.34 -43.45 3.85
N ILE A 16 -11.44 -43.11 4.53
CA ILE A 16 -11.45 -42.09 5.59
C ILE A 16 -10.73 -42.58 6.84
N GLU A 17 -10.96 -43.84 7.23
CA GLU A 17 -10.34 -44.44 8.42
C GLU A 17 -8.83 -44.62 8.27
N ASN A 18 -8.34 -44.85 7.06
CA ASN A 18 -6.91 -45.04 6.78
C ASN A 18 -6.19 -43.76 6.34
N ALA A 19 -6.90 -42.67 6.05
CA ALA A 19 -6.29 -41.39 5.68
C ALA A 19 -5.36 -40.87 6.79
N ASN A 20 -4.26 -40.19 6.43
CA ASN A 20 -3.43 -39.51 7.45
C ASN A 20 -4.19 -38.33 8.08
N THR A 21 -3.63 -37.72 9.14
CA THR A 21 -4.29 -36.63 9.88
C THR A 21 -4.62 -35.42 9.00
N ASP A 22 -3.73 -35.09 8.07
CA ASP A 22 -3.87 -33.94 7.18
C ASP A 22 -4.99 -34.19 6.17
N CYS A 23 -4.98 -35.37 5.54
CA CYS A 23 -6.02 -35.81 4.62
C CYS A 23 -7.39 -35.91 5.29
N ARG A 24 -7.48 -36.38 6.54
CA ARG A 24 -8.73 -36.37 7.30
C ARG A 24 -9.29 -34.96 7.47
N ARG A 25 -8.44 -33.98 7.83
CA ARG A 25 -8.86 -32.57 7.94
C ARG A 25 -9.35 -32.01 6.60
N ALA A 26 -8.74 -32.42 5.49
CA ALA A 26 -9.18 -32.02 4.15
C ALA A 26 -10.49 -32.69 3.72
N ILE A 27 -10.72 -33.94 4.15
CA ILE A 27 -11.92 -34.72 3.81
C ILE A 27 -13.13 -34.33 4.67
N ASP A 28 -12.96 -34.06 5.96
CA ASP A 28 -14.04 -33.72 6.90
C ASP A 28 -15.10 -32.74 6.36
N PRO A 29 -14.74 -31.59 5.76
CA PRO A 29 -15.73 -30.65 5.24
C PRO A 29 -16.56 -31.19 4.06
N ILE A 30 -16.03 -32.15 3.31
CA ILE A 30 -16.69 -32.74 2.14
C ILE A 30 -17.25 -34.15 2.40
N ARG A 31 -17.03 -34.73 3.58
CA ARG A 31 -17.36 -36.13 3.90
C ARG A 31 -18.82 -36.50 3.58
N ASN A 32 -19.75 -35.59 3.88
CA ASN A 32 -21.19 -35.81 3.64
C ASN A 32 -21.66 -35.35 2.26
N GLN A 33 -20.78 -34.73 1.47
CA GLN A 33 -21.08 -34.15 0.15
C GLN A 33 -20.41 -34.94 -0.99
N ALA A 34 -19.32 -35.64 -0.71
CA ALA A 34 -18.59 -36.47 -1.65
C ALA A 34 -19.51 -37.56 -2.19
N LYS A 35 -19.66 -37.61 -3.51
CA LYS A 35 -20.49 -38.62 -4.19
C LYS A 35 -19.66 -39.79 -4.69
N THR A 36 -18.34 -39.60 -4.82
CA THR A 36 -17.42 -40.62 -5.32
C THR A 36 -16.15 -40.66 -4.47
N LEU A 37 -15.47 -41.82 -4.46
CA LEU A 37 -14.17 -41.98 -3.80
C LEU A 37 -13.13 -40.99 -4.36
N ASN A 38 -13.23 -40.69 -5.65
CA ASN A 38 -12.35 -39.73 -6.31
C ASN A 38 -12.48 -38.30 -5.75
N ASP A 39 -13.65 -37.91 -5.25
CA ASP A 39 -13.83 -36.61 -4.61
C ASP A 39 -13.01 -36.52 -3.31
N LEU A 40 -13.01 -37.61 -2.52
CA LEU A 40 -12.18 -37.73 -1.32
C LEU A 40 -10.68 -37.70 -1.66
N ILE A 41 -10.27 -38.43 -2.70
CA ILE A 41 -8.88 -38.47 -3.16
C ILE A 41 -8.43 -37.08 -3.65
N ARG A 42 -9.27 -36.36 -4.39
CA ARG A 42 -8.98 -35.00 -4.88
C ARG A 42 -8.79 -33.99 -3.76
N ALA A 43 -9.57 -34.08 -2.68
CA ALA A 43 -9.38 -33.22 -1.52
C ALA A 43 -7.97 -33.36 -0.90
N CYS A 44 -7.33 -34.50 -1.08
CA CYS A 44 -6.01 -34.80 -0.52
C CYS A 44 -4.85 -34.60 -1.49
N GLN A 45 -5.11 -34.30 -2.76
CA GLN A 45 -4.12 -34.38 -3.84
C GLN A 45 -2.84 -33.56 -3.60
N ASN A 46 -2.97 -32.39 -2.97
CA ASN A 46 -1.84 -31.47 -2.75
C ASN A 46 -1.30 -31.50 -1.31
N MET A 47 -1.86 -32.35 -0.44
CA MET A 47 -1.46 -32.43 0.96
C MET A 47 -0.01 -32.93 1.07
N GLY A 48 0.82 -32.22 1.83
CA GLY A 48 2.25 -32.53 1.98
C GLY A 48 3.17 -32.05 0.86
N SER A 49 2.64 -31.46 -0.22
CA SER A 49 3.43 -30.76 -1.24
C SER A 49 4.20 -29.58 -0.63
N GLU A 50 5.27 -29.13 -1.29
CA GLU A 50 6.03 -27.95 -0.85
C GLU A 50 5.14 -26.70 -0.79
N GLN A 51 4.24 -26.54 -1.77
CA GLN A 51 3.25 -25.47 -1.79
C GLN A 51 2.34 -25.51 -0.55
N HIS A 52 1.79 -26.68 -0.23
CA HIS A 52 0.94 -26.83 0.95
C HIS A 52 1.68 -26.47 2.25
N LYS A 53 2.96 -26.86 2.36
CA LYS A 53 3.80 -26.50 3.52
C LYS A 53 4.07 -24.99 3.59
N ALA A 54 4.35 -24.36 2.45
CA ALA A 54 4.55 -22.91 2.38
C ALA A 54 3.27 -22.15 2.77
N ASP A 55 2.10 -22.60 2.32
CA ASP A 55 0.81 -22.01 2.65
C ASP A 55 0.46 -22.16 4.13
N MET A 56 0.77 -23.32 4.72
CA MET A 56 0.63 -23.55 6.17
C MET A 56 1.50 -22.58 6.97
N LEU A 57 2.77 -22.42 6.59
CA LEU A 57 3.67 -21.46 7.23
C LEU A 57 3.19 -20.02 7.07
N ALA A 58 2.73 -19.64 5.87
CA ALA A 58 2.18 -18.31 5.61
C ALA A 58 0.92 -18.04 6.45
N THR A 59 0.05 -19.04 6.60
CA THR A 59 -1.17 -18.95 7.43
C THR A 59 -0.82 -18.78 8.91
N ALA A 60 0.13 -19.57 9.42
CA ALA A 60 0.59 -19.45 10.80
C ALA A 60 1.20 -18.07 11.08
N LEU A 61 2.04 -17.57 10.17
CA LEU A 61 2.60 -16.22 10.27
C LEU A 61 1.50 -15.15 10.22
N ALA A 62 0.51 -15.29 9.33
CA ALA A 62 -0.60 -14.35 9.22
C ALA A 62 -1.45 -14.31 10.50
N GLN A 63 -1.69 -15.46 11.13
CA GLN A 63 -2.38 -15.55 12.42
C GLN A 63 -1.58 -14.84 13.52
N GLN A 64 -0.27 -15.09 13.61
CA GLN A 64 0.59 -14.41 14.58
C GLN A 64 0.57 -12.89 14.38
N LEU A 65 0.72 -12.42 13.14
CA LEU A 65 0.66 -11.01 12.82
C LEU A 65 -0.73 -10.39 13.11
N ALA A 66 -1.81 -11.15 13.00
CA ALA A 66 -3.14 -10.68 13.35
C ALA A 66 -3.28 -10.46 14.87
N VAL A 67 -2.74 -11.38 15.68
CA VAL A 67 -2.69 -11.24 17.15
C VAL A 67 -1.83 -10.04 17.54
N ASP A 68 -0.63 -9.92 16.96
CA ASP A 68 0.28 -8.81 17.26
C ASP A 68 -0.35 -7.46 16.89
N ARG A 69 -1.02 -7.36 15.74
CA ARG A 69 -1.73 -6.15 15.33
C ARG A 69 -2.90 -5.82 16.24
N ALA A 70 -3.66 -6.82 16.69
CA ALA A 70 -4.76 -6.62 17.63
C ALA A 70 -4.26 -6.00 18.95
N ALA A 71 -3.15 -6.53 19.49
CA ALA A 71 -2.52 -6.01 20.71
C ALA A 71 -1.77 -4.67 20.52
N THR A 72 -1.54 -4.24 19.28
CA THR A 72 -0.76 -3.04 19.01
C THR A 72 -1.54 -1.77 19.39
N LYS A 73 -1.06 -1.06 20.41
CA LYS A 73 -1.62 0.22 20.86
C LYS A 73 -1.12 1.40 20.03
N CYS A 74 -2.05 2.27 19.62
CA CYS A 74 -1.74 3.45 18.85
C CYS A 74 -1.17 4.57 19.73
N PHE A 75 0.10 4.94 19.52
CA PHE A 75 0.77 6.03 20.24
C PHE A 75 0.16 7.43 20.06
N SER A 76 -0.80 7.61 19.13
CA SER A 76 -1.45 8.91 18.90
C SER A 76 -2.85 9.02 19.49
N CYS A 77 -3.60 7.93 19.61
CA CYS A 77 -4.99 7.96 20.11
C CYS A 77 -5.26 7.00 21.27
N GLY A 78 -4.27 6.17 21.63
CA GLY A 78 -4.36 5.22 22.73
C GLY A 78 -5.20 3.97 22.47
N GLN A 79 -5.84 3.84 21.30
CA GLN A 79 -6.65 2.66 20.95
C GLN A 79 -5.79 1.53 20.37
N GLU A 80 -6.17 0.29 20.62
CA GLU A 80 -5.50 -0.91 20.10
C GLU A 80 -5.93 -1.26 18.66
N GLY A 81 -5.33 -2.30 18.08
CA GLY A 81 -5.60 -2.75 16.71
C GLY A 81 -4.86 -1.98 15.60
N HIS A 82 -4.08 -0.93 15.91
CA HIS A 82 -3.36 -0.15 14.89
C HIS A 82 -2.20 0.70 15.43
N VAL A 83 -1.23 0.99 14.56
CA VAL A 83 -0.14 1.96 14.83
C VAL A 83 -0.52 3.39 14.45
N LYS A 84 0.24 4.38 14.93
CA LYS A 84 0.05 5.82 14.63
C LYS A 84 -0.17 6.13 13.14
N LYS A 85 0.57 5.47 12.23
CA LYS A 85 0.46 5.66 10.77
C LYS A 85 -0.91 5.25 10.21
N GLY A 86 -1.55 4.26 10.82
CA GLY A 86 -2.89 3.77 10.46
C GLY A 86 -4.02 4.42 11.24
N CYS A 87 -3.73 5.41 12.10
CA CYS A 87 -4.73 5.97 13.01
C CYS A 87 -5.87 6.70 12.28
N PRO A 88 -7.13 6.26 12.45
CA PRO A 88 -8.28 6.91 11.80
C PRO A 88 -8.47 8.34 12.30
N LYS A 89 -8.13 8.62 13.57
CA LYS A 89 -8.15 9.98 14.14
C LYS A 89 -7.03 10.86 13.57
N ALA A 90 -5.90 10.28 13.15
CA ALA A 90 -4.83 11.02 12.46
C ALA A 90 -5.20 11.33 11.00
N ARG A 91 -5.92 10.44 10.29
CA ARG A 91 -6.45 10.74 8.95
C ARG A 91 -7.42 11.92 8.93
N ARG A 92 -8.12 12.19 10.04
CA ARG A 92 -8.95 13.40 10.24
C ARG A 92 -8.13 14.67 10.52
N ARG A 93 -6.87 14.54 10.95
CA ARG A 93 -5.92 15.67 11.11
C ARG A 93 -5.00 15.86 9.90
N GLY A 94 -5.09 14.96 8.90
CA GLY A 94 -4.18 14.88 7.76
C GLY A 94 -4.80 15.23 6.40
N ARG A 95 -6.00 15.84 6.37
CA ARG A 95 -6.51 16.53 5.18
C ARG A 95 -6.89 17.96 5.60
N GLY A 96 -5.96 18.88 5.38
CA GLY A 96 -6.12 20.30 5.69
C GLY A 96 -5.26 20.72 6.88
N GLN A 97 -4.00 21.07 6.58
CA GLN A 97 -3.26 22.23 7.13
C GLN A 97 -1.77 22.03 6.85
N GLY A 98 -1.46 21.98 5.56
CA GLY A 98 -0.12 22.04 5.01
C GLY A 98 -0.20 22.78 3.68
N GLY A 99 -0.41 24.09 3.72
CA GLY A 99 0.10 24.98 2.67
C GLY A 99 -0.77 25.31 1.45
N GLU A 100 -1.99 24.79 1.29
CA GLU A 100 -2.86 25.15 0.16
C GLU A 100 -4.28 25.46 0.66
N GLY A 101 -4.62 26.75 0.76
CA GLY A 101 -6.03 27.16 0.91
C GLY A 101 -6.36 28.21 1.98
N ARG A 102 -5.46 28.55 2.92
CA ARG A 102 -5.63 29.79 3.70
C ARG A 102 -4.85 30.92 3.04
N GLN A 103 -5.56 31.82 2.36
CA GLN A 103 -5.02 33.13 2.02
C GLN A 103 -4.62 33.82 3.33
N PRO A 104 -3.43 34.44 3.40
CA PRO A 104 -3.06 35.22 4.59
C PRO A 104 -4.07 36.34 4.79
N ALA A 105 -4.49 36.57 6.03
CA ALA A 105 -5.44 37.62 6.38
C ALA A 105 -4.89 39.05 6.14
N GLN A 106 -3.58 39.16 5.97
CA GLN A 106 -2.85 40.41 5.79
C GLN A 106 -2.16 40.44 4.43
N LEU A 107 -2.00 41.65 3.90
CA LEU A 107 -1.25 41.92 2.68
C LEU A 107 0.18 41.35 2.82
N CYS A 108 0.71 40.85 1.70
CA CYS A 108 2.06 40.32 1.64
C CYS A 108 3.05 41.34 2.24
N PRO A 109 3.82 40.97 3.28
CA PRO A 109 4.71 41.91 3.96
C PRO A 109 5.87 42.39 3.08
N ARG A 110 6.12 41.75 1.92
CA ARG A 110 7.12 42.19 0.94
C ARG A 110 6.55 43.19 -0.04
N CYS A 111 5.57 42.79 -0.85
CA CYS A 111 5.10 43.65 -1.94
C CYS A 111 3.89 44.52 -1.59
N GLN A 112 3.18 44.20 -0.51
CA GLN A 112 1.99 44.91 -0.05
C GLN A 112 0.90 45.10 -1.12
N LYS A 113 0.85 44.23 -2.14
CA LYS A 113 -0.08 44.31 -3.28
C LYS A 113 -1.10 43.15 -3.34
N GLY A 114 -0.97 42.12 -2.51
CA GLY A 114 -1.90 41.00 -2.53
C GLY A 114 -1.79 40.09 -1.32
N TYR A 115 -2.78 39.23 -1.14
CA TYR A 115 -2.90 38.29 -0.03
C TYR A 115 -2.20 36.97 -0.37
N HIS A 116 -0.87 36.98 -0.25
CA HIS A 116 -0.03 35.80 -0.42
C HIS A 116 1.13 35.83 0.57
N TRP A 117 1.65 34.64 0.87
CA TRP A 117 2.76 34.50 1.81
C TRP A 117 4.04 35.09 1.21
N GLY A 118 4.89 35.69 2.04
CA GLY A 118 6.12 36.35 1.56
C GLY A 118 6.97 35.42 0.70
N ASN A 119 7.13 34.16 1.09
CA ASN A 119 7.88 33.14 0.33
C ASN A 119 7.30 32.81 -1.05
N GLN A 120 6.04 33.17 -1.33
CA GLN A 120 5.34 33.00 -2.60
C GLN A 120 5.22 34.31 -3.39
N CYS A 121 5.79 35.41 -2.89
CA CYS A 121 5.76 36.73 -3.53
C CYS A 121 6.56 36.72 -4.84
N ARG A 122 5.86 36.93 -5.96
CA ARG A 122 6.45 37.06 -7.32
C ARG A 122 6.60 38.52 -7.79
N SER A 123 6.14 39.49 -7.00
CA SER A 123 6.26 40.91 -7.33
C SER A 123 7.73 41.35 -7.25
N LYS A 124 8.15 42.17 -8.22
CA LYS A 124 9.49 42.79 -8.25
C LYS A 124 9.54 44.15 -7.55
N PHE A 125 8.38 44.78 -7.36
CA PHE A 125 8.25 46.13 -6.80
C PHE A 125 7.19 46.16 -5.70
N ASP A 126 7.41 46.98 -4.67
CA ASP A 126 6.43 47.30 -3.64
C ASP A 126 5.28 48.18 -4.20
N LYS A 127 4.27 48.49 -3.37
CA LYS A 127 3.15 49.37 -3.75
C LYS A 127 3.56 50.80 -4.08
N GLN A 128 4.75 51.23 -3.66
CA GLN A 128 5.33 52.55 -3.94
C GLN A 128 6.24 52.59 -5.17
N GLY A 129 6.49 51.43 -5.82
CA GLY A 129 7.34 51.35 -7.00
C GLY A 129 8.82 51.09 -6.70
N ASN A 130 9.20 50.89 -5.44
CA ASN A 130 10.58 50.58 -5.08
C ASN A 130 10.90 49.10 -5.37
N PRO A 131 12.13 48.79 -5.81
CA PRO A 131 12.55 47.42 -6.08
C PRO A 131 12.62 46.59 -4.78
N LEU A 132 12.05 45.39 -4.80
CA LEU A 132 12.08 44.47 -3.67
C LEU A 132 13.40 43.70 -3.59
N PRO A 133 13.91 43.41 -2.37
CA PRO A 133 15.09 42.58 -2.20
C PRO A 133 14.84 41.16 -2.73
N LYS A 134 15.89 40.54 -3.32
CA LYS A 134 15.81 39.17 -3.83
C LYS A 134 15.38 38.22 -2.70
N ASN A 135 14.45 37.32 -3.01
CA ASN A 135 13.92 36.34 -2.06
C ASN A 135 15.03 35.39 -1.57
N THR A 136 15.65 35.70 -0.44
CA THR A 136 16.65 34.85 0.22
C THR A 136 16.03 33.64 0.93
N SER A 137 14.70 33.53 1.01
CA SER A 137 14.00 32.44 1.70
C SER A 137 13.62 31.27 0.76
N GLY A 138 14.42 31.03 -0.28
CA GLY A 138 14.41 29.75 -0.99
C GLY A 138 15.43 28.83 -0.33
N ASN A 139 15.06 27.60 0.02
CA ASN A 139 16.00 26.57 0.42
C ASN A 139 16.89 26.21 -0.79
N GLY A 140 17.88 27.06 -1.04
CA GLY A 140 18.77 27.05 -2.20
C GLY A 140 20.10 26.40 -1.89
N ARG A 141 20.11 25.27 -1.19
CA ARG A 141 21.18 24.28 -1.31
C ARG A 141 20.66 23.10 -2.12
N ARG A 142 20.35 23.34 -3.40
CA ARG A 142 20.49 22.26 -4.39
C ARG A 142 22.00 22.09 -4.53
N GLY A 143 22.51 20.95 -4.07
CA GLY A 143 23.94 20.62 -4.14
C GLY A 143 24.51 20.95 -5.51
N ALA A 144 25.76 21.40 -5.53
CA ALA A 144 26.53 21.55 -6.76
C ALA A 144 26.39 20.26 -7.56
N ARG A 145 25.62 20.29 -8.65
CA ARG A 145 25.78 19.28 -9.70
C ARG A 145 27.07 19.67 -10.40
N SER A 146 28.14 18.95 -10.09
CA SER A 146 29.32 18.88 -10.93
C SER A 146 28.83 18.49 -12.33
N GLY A 147 28.77 19.46 -13.22
CA GLY A 147 28.27 19.31 -14.57
C GLY A 147 28.87 20.41 -15.42
N ALA A 148 29.85 20.03 -16.24
CA ALA A 148 30.59 20.90 -17.14
C ALA A 148 29.66 21.83 -17.95
N PRO A 149 30.13 23.04 -18.33
CA PRO A 149 29.33 23.97 -19.12
C PRO A 149 29.00 23.35 -20.48
N ARG A 150 27.72 23.09 -20.75
CA ARG A 150 27.25 22.81 -22.10
C ARG A 150 27.29 24.10 -22.90
N ILE A 151 28.29 24.24 -23.76
CA ILE A 151 28.30 25.22 -24.86
C ILE A 151 27.11 24.96 -25.79
N HIS A 152 26.38 26.02 -26.16
CA HIS A 152 25.24 25.93 -27.07
C HIS A 152 25.72 26.32 -28.46
N ASN A 153 26.21 25.38 -29.26
CA ASN A 153 26.44 25.64 -30.69
C ASN A 153 25.11 25.56 -31.43
N ARG A 154 24.63 26.71 -31.89
CA ARG A 154 23.43 26.88 -32.70
C ARG A 154 23.82 26.75 -34.17
N THR A 155 23.69 25.55 -34.75
CA THR A 155 23.67 25.39 -36.21
C THR A 155 22.22 25.30 -36.65
N GLN A 156 21.72 26.33 -37.33
CA GLN A 156 20.42 26.29 -37.99
C GLN A 156 20.53 25.48 -39.29
N PRO A 157 19.56 24.62 -39.65
CA PRO A 157 19.41 24.16 -41.03
C PRO A 157 18.73 25.24 -41.89
N PRO A 158 19.04 25.36 -43.19
CA PRO A 158 18.39 26.33 -44.06
C PRO A 158 16.93 25.92 -44.39
N PRO A 159 16.06 26.88 -44.75
CA PRO A 159 14.66 26.60 -45.05
C PRO A 159 14.51 25.91 -46.41
N ALA A 160 13.60 24.94 -46.47
CA ALA A 160 13.16 24.31 -47.70
C ALA A 160 12.39 25.33 -48.57
N GLN A 161 12.76 25.46 -49.83
CA GLN A 161 11.96 26.14 -50.84
C GLN A 161 11.08 25.12 -51.58
N SER A 162 9.93 25.61 -52.00
CA SER A 162 8.78 24.95 -52.64
C SER A 162 9.08 24.12 -53.87
#